data_AF-A0A2V9KJL0-F1
#
_entry.id   AF-A0A2V9KJL0-F1
#
_cell.length_a   1.000
_cell.length_b   1.000
_cell.length_c   1.000
_cell.angle_alpha   90.00
_cell.angle_beta   90.00
_cell.angle_gamma   90.00
#
_symmetry.space_group_name_H-M   'P 1'
#
loop_
_entity.id
_entity.type
_entity.pdbx_description
1 polymer ?
#
loop_
_entity_poly.entity_id
_entity_poly.type
_entity_poly.pdbx_seq_one_letter_code
_entity_poly.pdbx_strand_id
1 'polypeptide(L)'
;YTITRAAWRFVVLLSDATSGELRALLEADHLGRLRTGAASGVATKFMARRGGSRVGVIGTGRQARTQLEAVTLVRTVTEARVFSRDESRRRDFCQEMSGRLRLAVEPVDSAEAAARPSDIVITATTSSEPVVRGEWLRPGTHVNAIGANM
;
A
#
# COMPACT_ATOMS: atom_id res chain seq x y z
N TYR A 1 -16.32 -7.36 13.11
CA TYR A 1 -14.92 -7.83 12.95
C TYR A 1 -14.32 -8.01 14.34
N THR A 2 -13.22 -8.76 14.47
CA THR A 2 -12.49 -8.90 15.73
C THR A 2 -11.01 -8.54 15.53
N ILE A 3 -10.43 -7.80 16.47
CA ILE A 3 -9.02 -7.42 16.47
C ILE A 3 -8.43 -7.87 17.79
N THR A 4 -7.39 -8.70 17.72
CA THR A 4 -6.55 -9.07 18.85
C THR A 4 -5.10 -8.71 18.53
N ARG A 5 -4.20 -8.81 19.51
CA ARG A 5 -2.77 -8.65 19.27
C ARG A 5 -2.22 -9.64 18.24
N ALA A 6 -2.83 -10.81 18.11
CA ALA A 6 -2.36 -11.88 17.23
C ALA A 6 -3.03 -11.87 15.85
N ALA A 7 -4.28 -11.41 15.74
CA ALA A 7 -5.06 -11.56 14.52
C ALA A 7 -6.10 -10.47 14.33
N TRP A 8 -6.34 -10.13 13.08
CA TRP A 8 -7.46 -9.28 12.67
C TRP A 8 -8.36 -10.12 11.78
N ARG A 9 -9.64 -10.19 12.12
CA ARG A 9 -10.63 -10.96 11.37
C ARG A 9 -11.75 -10.02 10.96
N PHE A 10 -11.82 -9.77 9.65
CA PHE A 10 -12.90 -9.01 9.07
C PHE A 10 -13.97 -9.95 8.53
N VAL A 11 -15.21 -9.52 8.64
CA VAL A 11 -16.33 -10.18 7.99
C VAL A 11 -17.13 -9.16 7.21
N VAL A 12 -17.64 -9.57 6.06
CA VAL A 12 -18.61 -8.80 5.27
C VAL A 12 -19.90 -9.60 5.22
N LEU A 13 -21.00 -8.94 5.57
CA LEU A 13 -22.35 -9.45 5.39
C LEU A 13 -22.86 -8.93 4.06
N LEU A 14 -23.29 -9.83 3.17
CA LEU A 14 -23.99 -9.48 1.95
C LEU A 14 -25.47 -9.76 2.16
N SER A 15 -26.30 -8.72 2.11
CA SER A 15 -27.75 -8.85 2.25
C SER A 15 -28.43 -8.38 0.97
N ASP A 16 -29.59 -8.97 0.68
CA ASP A 16 -30.48 -8.51 -0.36
C ASP A 16 -31.01 -7.10 -0.01
N ALA A 17 -30.81 -6.14 -0.90
CA ALA A 17 -31.19 -4.74 -0.63
C ALA A 17 -32.71 -4.52 -0.63
N THR A 18 -33.49 -5.44 -1.21
CA THR A 18 -34.96 -5.32 -1.30
C THR A 18 -35.64 -6.05 -0.15
N SER A 19 -35.26 -7.32 0.09
CA SER A 19 -35.90 -8.15 1.13
C SER A 19 -35.22 -8.06 2.49
N GLY A 20 -33.98 -7.57 2.56
CA GLY A 20 -33.16 -7.58 3.78
C GLY A 20 -32.59 -8.97 4.14
N GLU A 21 -32.86 -9.99 3.33
CA GLU A 21 -32.40 -11.36 3.58
C GLU A 21 -30.87 -11.44 3.50
N LEU A 22 -30.24 -12.04 4.52
CA LEU A 22 -28.80 -12.29 4.51
C LEU A 22 -28.46 -13.36 3.47
N ARG A 23 -27.68 -12.98 2.44
CA ARG A 23 -27.25 -13.87 1.36
C ARG A 23 -25.92 -14.57 1.67
N ALA A 24 -24.99 -13.87 2.30
CA ALA A 24 -23.68 -14.44 2.61
C ALA A 24 -23.00 -13.77 3.81
N LEU A 25 -22.17 -14.56 4.49
CA LEU A 25 -21.17 -14.12 5.45
C LEU A 25 -19.79 -14.50 4.90
N LEU A 26 -18.94 -13.51 4.66
CA LEU A 26 -17.63 -13.68 4.01
C LEU A 26 -16.51 -13.31 4.97
N GLU A 27 -15.48 -14.16 5.06
CA GLU A 27 -14.17 -13.76 5.61
C GLU A 27 -13.58 -12.68 4.69
N ALA A 28 -13.19 -11.54 5.26
CA ALA A 28 -12.92 -10.33 4.48
C ALA A 28 -11.54 -9.72 4.76
N ASP A 29 -10.61 -10.46 5.35
CA ASP A 29 -9.29 -9.94 5.66
C ASP A 29 -8.42 -9.74 4.40
N HIS A 30 -8.55 -10.64 3.41
CA HIS A 30 -7.95 -10.40 2.09
C HIS A 30 -8.71 -9.32 1.30
N LEU A 31 -10.04 -9.39 1.30
CA LEU A 31 -10.90 -8.42 0.60
C LEU A 31 -10.65 -6.98 1.08
N GLY A 32 -10.48 -6.79 2.40
CA GLY A 32 -10.18 -5.50 3.00
C GLY A 32 -8.85 -4.91 2.52
N ARG A 33 -7.85 -5.74 2.24
CA ARG A 33 -6.56 -5.30 1.65
C ARG A 33 -6.73 -4.94 0.17
N LEU A 34 -7.38 -5.81 -0.59
CA LEU A 34 -7.66 -5.59 -2.01
C LEU A 34 -8.40 -4.28 -2.25
N ARG A 35 -9.51 -4.04 -1.54
CA ARG A 35 -10.30 -2.80 -1.72
C ARG A 35 -9.53 -1.55 -1.32
N THR A 36 -8.66 -1.64 -0.30
CA THR A 36 -7.84 -0.51 0.15
C THR A 36 -6.78 -0.16 -0.90
N GLY A 37 -6.08 -1.18 -1.43
CA GLY A 37 -5.18 -1.03 -2.58
C GLY A 37 -5.89 -0.44 -3.79
N ALA A 38 -7.02 -1.03 -4.19
CA ALA A 38 -7.80 -0.61 -5.36
C ALA A 38 -8.26 0.86 -5.27
N ALA A 39 -8.73 1.31 -4.11
CA ALA A 39 -9.08 2.72 -3.90
C ALA A 39 -7.88 3.65 -4.16
N SER A 40 -6.69 3.27 -3.68
CA SER A 40 -5.45 4.02 -3.91
C SER A 40 -4.99 3.93 -5.36
N GLY A 41 -5.24 2.80 -6.05
CA GLY A 41 -5.04 2.65 -7.48
C GLY A 41 -5.93 3.60 -8.30
N VAL A 42 -7.22 3.72 -7.95
CA VAL A 42 -8.12 4.69 -8.59
C VAL A 42 -7.63 6.12 -8.36
N ALA A 43 -7.29 6.47 -7.11
CA ALA A 43 -6.71 7.77 -6.76
C ALA A 43 -5.45 8.06 -7.60
N THR A 44 -4.52 7.11 -7.65
CA THR A 44 -3.28 7.20 -8.43
C THR A 44 -3.56 7.36 -9.92
N LYS A 45 -4.55 6.65 -10.46
CA LYS A 45 -4.91 6.70 -11.88
C LYS A 45 -5.22 8.13 -12.34
N PHE A 46 -5.89 8.92 -11.51
CA PHE A 46 -6.32 10.27 -11.86
C PHE A 46 -5.38 11.37 -11.35
N MET A 47 -4.72 11.17 -10.20
CA MET A 47 -3.96 12.23 -9.53
C MET A 47 -2.44 12.16 -9.75
N ALA A 48 -1.88 10.98 -10.02
CA ALA A 48 -0.44 10.86 -10.28
C ALA A 48 -0.10 11.35 -11.69
N ARG A 49 1.11 11.91 -11.87
CA ARG A 49 1.65 12.23 -13.20
C ARG A 49 1.66 10.98 -14.10
N ARG A 50 1.57 11.21 -15.40
CA ARG A 50 1.66 10.15 -16.42
C ARG A 50 3.13 9.89 -16.78
N GLY A 51 3.43 8.68 -17.25
CA GLY A 51 4.78 8.25 -17.62
C GLY A 51 5.37 7.21 -16.66
N GLY A 52 6.63 6.83 -16.92
CA GLY A 52 7.40 5.95 -16.03
C GLY A 52 7.50 6.56 -14.63
N SER A 53 7.09 5.81 -13.61
CA SER A 53 7.02 6.27 -12.23
C SER A 53 7.95 5.46 -11.34
N ARG A 54 8.74 6.14 -10.51
CA ARG A 54 9.46 5.52 -9.38
C ARG A 54 8.58 5.54 -8.15
N VAL A 55 8.49 4.42 -7.44
CA VAL A 55 7.59 4.28 -6.30
C VAL A 55 8.39 4.16 -5.00
N GLY A 56 8.07 4.99 -4.02
CA GLY A 56 8.58 4.88 -2.65
C GLY A 56 7.55 4.19 -1.78
N VAL A 57 7.93 3.15 -1.04
CA VAL A 57 7.04 2.45 -0.11
C VAL A 57 7.61 2.55 1.29
N ILE A 58 6.87 3.21 2.18
CA ILE A 58 7.22 3.33 3.60
C ILE A 58 6.26 2.45 4.40
N GLY A 59 6.78 1.33 4.90
CA GLY A 59 6.06 0.26 5.58
C GLY A 59 5.92 -1.01 4.73
N THR A 60 6.16 -2.16 5.34
CA THR A 60 6.04 -3.49 4.68
C THR A 60 4.92 -4.35 5.28
N GLY A 61 3.94 -3.67 5.89
CA GLY A 61 2.78 -4.27 6.54
C GLY A 61 1.77 -4.87 5.55
N ARG A 62 0.65 -5.33 6.10
CA ARG A 62 -0.38 -6.11 5.39
C ARG A 62 -0.99 -5.37 4.19
N GLN A 63 -1.05 -4.04 4.23
CA GLN A 63 -1.61 -3.20 3.17
C GLN A 63 -0.59 -2.87 2.05
N ALA A 64 0.71 -2.89 2.34
CA ALA A 64 1.74 -2.39 1.42
C ALA A 64 1.79 -3.16 0.09
N ARG A 65 1.50 -4.46 0.12
CA ARG A 65 1.51 -5.35 -1.06
C ARG A 65 0.44 -4.93 -2.08
N THR A 66 -0.81 -4.89 -1.64
CA THR A 66 -1.96 -4.51 -2.48
C THR A 66 -1.89 -3.04 -2.92
N GLN A 67 -1.22 -2.18 -2.16
CA GLN A 67 -0.95 -0.80 -2.58
C GLN A 67 0.00 -0.74 -3.78
N LEU A 68 1.16 -1.40 -3.67
CA LEU A 68 2.14 -1.43 -4.76
C LEU A 68 1.57 -2.11 -6.01
N GLU A 69 0.85 -3.23 -5.84
CA GLU A 69 0.12 -3.89 -6.93
C GLU A 69 -0.85 -2.95 -7.63
N ALA A 70 -1.72 -2.26 -6.86
CA ALA A 70 -2.70 -1.37 -7.44
C ALA A 70 -2.06 -0.21 -8.22
N VAL A 71 -0.94 0.33 -7.75
CA VAL A 71 -0.18 1.37 -8.47
C VAL A 71 0.36 0.82 -9.80
N THR A 72 0.94 -0.39 -9.81
CA THR A 72 1.49 -1.01 -11.03
C THR A 72 0.43 -1.34 -12.08
N LEU A 73 -0.83 -1.51 -11.67
CA LEU A 73 -1.95 -1.72 -12.60
C LEU A 73 -2.39 -0.44 -13.33
N VAL A 74 -2.04 0.74 -12.80
CA VAL A 74 -2.50 2.03 -13.34
C VAL A 74 -1.36 2.94 -13.81
N ARG A 75 -0.11 2.57 -13.54
CA ARG A 75 1.10 3.30 -13.96
C ARG A 75 2.20 2.33 -14.37
N THR A 76 2.98 2.73 -15.37
CA THR A 76 4.24 2.06 -15.70
C THR A 76 5.24 2.36 -14.60
N VAL A 77 5.51 1.39 -13.73
CA VAL A 77 6.49 1.53 -12.65
C VAL A 77 7.84 1.02 -13.13
N THR A 78 8.90 1.79 -12.94
CA THR A 78 10.26 1.42 -13.39
C THR A 78 11.08 0.77 -12.27
N GLU A 79 10.91 1.25 -11.03
CA GLU A 79 11.51 0.71 -9.82
C GLU A 79 10.64 1.06 -8.61
N ALA A 80 10.76 0.28 -7.54
CA ALA A 80 10.21 0.60 -6.24
C ALA A 80 11.30 0.53 -5.16
N ARG A 81 11.35 1.54 -4.29
CA ARG A 81 12.26 1.62 -3.14
C ARG A 81 11.48 1.49 -1.86
N VAL A 82 11.84 0.53 -1.03
CA VAL A 82 11.06 0.13 0.13
C VAL A 82 11.84 0.39 1.40
N PHE A 83 11.22 1.07 2.35
CA PHE A 83 11.72 1.23 3.70
C PHE A 83 10.72 0.70 4.73
N SER A 84 11.22 -0.02 5.71
CA SER A 84 10.58 -0.24 7.00
C SER A 84 11.67 -0.43 8.07
N ARG A 85 11.27 -0.32 9.34
CA ARG A 85 12.20 -0.39 10.49
C ARG A 85 12.88 -1.75 10.64
N ASP A 86 12.16 -2.82 10.29
CA ASP A 86 12.63 -4.19 10.39
C ASP A 86 13.25 -4.60 9.06
N GLU A 87 14.57 -4.75 9.03
CA GLU A 87 15.31 -5.06 7.81
C GLU A 87 14.94 -6.42 7.21
N SER A 88 14.70 -7.44 8.04
CA SER A 88 14.32 -8.78 7.57
C SER A 88 12.98 -8.71 6.85
N ARG A 89 11.96 -8.11 7.47
CA ARG A 89 10.64 -7.93 6.84
C ARG A 89 10.70 -7.07 5.58
N ARG A 90 11.64 -6.12 5.52
CA ARG A 90 11.88 -5.28 4.36
C ARG A 90 12.43 -6.10 3.19
N ARG A 91 13.45 -6.91 3.44
CA ARG A 91 14.04 -7.81 2.43
C ARG A 91 13.04 -8.83 1.92
N ASP A 92 12.28 -9.46 2.81
CA ASP A 92 11.24 -10.44 2.43
C ASP A 92 10.18 -9.82 1.52
N PHE A 93 9.69 -8.62 1.87
CA PHE A 93 8.75 -7.88 1.04
C PHE A 93 9.33 -7.58 -0.34
N CYS A 94 10.57 -7.09 -0.40
CA CYS A 94 11.25 -6.79 -1.66
C CYS A 94 11.39 -8.02 -2.56
N GLN A 95 11.80 -9.15 -2.00
CA GLN A 95 11.93 -10.41 -2.74
C GLN A 95 10.57 -10.90 -3.27
N GLU A 96 9.56 -10.95 -2.40
CA GLU A 96 8.20 -11.36 -2.76
C GLU A 96 7.63 -10.49 -3.89
N MET A 97 7.68 -9.17 -3.71
CA MET A 97 7.07 -8.23 -4.64
C MET A 97 7.86 -8.11 -5.94
N SER A 98 9.18 -8.25 -5.91
CA SER A 98 9.98 -8.29 -7.15
C SER A 98 9.58 -9.47 -8.03
N GLY A 99 9.43 -10.67 -7.45
CA GLY A 99 9.02 -11.85 -8.20
C GLY A 99 7.57 -11.75 -8.70
N ARG A 100 6.66 -11.28 -7.84
CA ARG A 100 5.24 -11.17 -8.16
C ARG A 100 4.92 -10.11 -9.23
N LEU A 101 5.62 -8.97 -9.19
CA LEU A 101 5.38 -7.85 -10.09
C LEU A 101 6.31 -7.84 -11.30
N ARG A 102 7.36 -8.68 -11.32
CA ARG A 102 8.45 -8.63 -12.31
C ARG A 102 9.04 -7.21 -12.41
N LEU A 103 9.28 -6.60 -11.25
CA LEU A 103 9.70 -5.22 -11.07
C LEU A 103 10.92 -5.20 -10.14
N ALA A 104 11.86 -4.27 -10.34
CA ALA A 104 12.93 -4.03 -9.36
C ALA A 104 12.33 -3.40 -8.09
N VAL A 105 12.18 -4.19 -7.02
CA VAL A 105 11.72 -3.74 -5.70
C VAL A 105 12.86 -3.88 -4.71
N GLU A 106 13.48 -2.75 -4.35
CA GLU A 106 14.75 -2.74 -3.62
C GLU A 106 14.60 -2.17 -2.19
N PRO A 107 15.24 -2.80 -1.19
CA PRO A 107 15.27 -2.26 0.16
C PRO A 107 16.22 -1.06 0.22
N VAL A 108 15.80 0.00 0.91
CA VAL A 108 16.66 1.17 1.20
C VAL A 108 16.77 1.39 2.71
N ASP A 109 17.76 2.16 3.13
CA ASP A 109 18.15 2.32 4.54
C ASP A 109 17.30 3.32 5.35
N SER A 110 16.53 4.17 4.67
CA SER A 110 15.76 5.25 5.30
C SER A 110 14.45 5.55 4.58
N ALA A 111 13.47 6.11 5.32
CA ALA A 111 12.21 6.59 4.73
C ALA A 111 12.45 7.71 3.70
N GLU A 112 13.46 8.54 3.95
CA GLU A 112 13.89 9.59 3.03
C GLU A 112 14.44 9.02 1.72
N ALA A 113 15.30 7.99 1.78
CA ALA A 113 15.81 7.31 0.59
C ALA A 113 14.71 6.65 -0.25
N ALA A 114 13.60 6.24 0.39
CA ALA A 114 12.42 5.74 -0.30
C ALA A 114 11.57 6.87 -0.91
N ALA A 115 11.41 8.00 -0.22
CA ALA A 115 10.50 9.08 -0.63
C ALA A 115 11.12 10.05 -1.63
N ARG A 116 12.35 10.53 -1.38
CA ARG A 116 13.00 11.62 -2.12
C ARG A 116 13.13 11.37 -3.64
N PRO A 117 13.53 10.18 -4.11
CA PRO A 117 13.62 9.91 -5.55
C PRO A 117 12.27 9.59 -6.20
N SER A 118 11.20 9.44 -5.42
CA SER A 118 9.95 8.84 -5.90
C SER A 118 9.00 9.85 -6.53
N ASP A 119 8.26 9.40 -7.53
CA ASP A 119 7.19 10.15 -8.20
C ASP A 119 5.83 9.80 -7.56
N ILE A 120 5.73 8.61 -6.96
CA ILE A 120 4.61 8.17 -6.12
C ILE A 120 5.16 7.67 -4.78
N VAL A 121 4.61 8.14 -3.67
CA VAL A 121 4.96 7.66 -2.32
C VAL A 121 3.75 6.98 -1.69
N ILE A 122 3.95 5.76 -1.19
CA ILE A 122 2.96 4.97 -0.46
C ILE A 122 3.39 4.92 1.00
N THR A 123 2.54 5.37 1.92
CA THR A 123 2.77 5.20 3.37
C THR A 123 1.75 4.21 3.94
N ALA A 124 2.26 3.05 4.38
CA ALA A 124 1.48 1.91 4.86
C ALA A 124 2.03 1.42 6.21
N THR A 125 2.05 2.32 7.19
CA THR A 125 2.61 2.07 8.53
C THR A 125 1.53 2.15 9.61
N THR A 126 1.86 1.66 10.81
CA THR A 126 1.09 1.88 12.04
C THR A 126 1.77 2.91 12.95
N SER A 127 2.59 3.80 12.39
CA SER A 127 3.32 4.81 13.16
C SER A 127 2.35 5.89 13.64
N SER A 128 2.49 6.29 14.91
CA SER A 128 1.85 7.51 15.43
C SER A 128 2.62 8.77 15.05
N GLU A 129 3.88 8.63 14.66
CA GLU A 129 4.76 9.71 14.25
C GLU A 129 4.80 9.87 12.72
N PRO A 130 5.00 11.09 12.19
CA PRO A 130 5.17 11.33 10.76
C PRO A 130 6.27 10.46 10.14
N VAL A 131 5.91 9.68 9.12
CA VAL A 131 6.84 8.78 8.41
C VAL A 131 7.36 9.33 7.09
N VAL A 132 6.79 10.44 6.62
CA VAL A 132 7.24 11.18 5.43
C VAL A 132 7.24 12.66 5.76
N ARG A 133 8.28 13.38 5.34
CA ARG A 133 8.39 14.83 5.52
C ARG A 133 8.17 15.55 4.19
N GLY A 134 7.55 16.72 4.25
CA GLY A 134 7.30 17.55 3.06
C GLY A 134 8.58 17.91 2.31
N GLU A 135 9.69 18.15 3.03
CA GLU A 135 11.02 18.48 2.48
C GLU A 135 11.66 17.36 1.64
N TRP A 136 11.13 16.14 1.72
CA TRP A 136 11.57 15.01 0.90
C TRP A 136 10.81 14.96 -0.43
N LEU A 137 9.63 15.57 -0.51
CA LEU A 137 8.74 15.47 -1.66
C LEU A 137 9.12 16.50 -2.72
N ARG A 138 9.20 16.05 -3.97
CA ARG A 138 9.44 16.94 -5.11
C ARG A 138 8.10 17.47 -5.63
N PRO A 139 8.07 18.66 -6.25
CA PRO A 139 6.84 19.17 -6.88
C PRO A 139 6.20 18.13 -7.80
N GLY A 140 4.93 17.83 -7.55
CA GLY A 140 4.09 16.86 -8.27
C GLY A 140 4.36 15.39 -7.96
N THR A 141 5.01 15.08 -6.84
CA THR A 141 4.92 13.74 -6.23
C THR A 141 3.48 13.46 -5.78
N HIS A 142 2.94 12.29 -6.13
CA HIS A 142 1.64 11.82 -5.64
C HIS A 142 1.83 10.97 -4.38
N VAL A 143 1.03 11.21 -3.34
CA VAL A 143 1.13 10.49 -2.06
C VAL A 143 -0.15 9.70 -1.79
N ASN A 144 -0.01 8.39 -1.62
CA ASN A 144 -1.03 7.51 -1.07
C ASN A 144 -0.74 7.29 0.42
N ALA A 145 -1.39 8.07 1.28
CA ALA A 145 -1.27 7.94 2.73
C ALA A 145 -2.40 7.07 3.29
N ILE A 146 -2.12 5.79 3.55
CA ILE A 146 -3.15 4.81 3.97
C ILE A 146 -2.95 4.29 5.41
N GLY A 147 -1.79 4.54 5.99
CA GLY A 147 -1.45 4.14 7.36
C GLY A 147 -1.71 5.26 8.37
N ALA A 148 -2.96 5.37 8.86
CA ALA A 148 -3.32 6.22 10.02
C ALA A 148 -4.77 5.99 10.52
N ASN A 149 -5.31 4.76 10.48
CA ASN A 149 -6.73 4.51 10.80
C ASN A 149 -6.98 3.49 11.94
N MET A 150 -6.07 3.37 12.91
CA MET A 150 -6.41 2.81 14.24
C MET A 150 -5.61 3.46 15.34
#